data_AF-A0A1H2LYN2-F1
#
_entry.id   AF-A0A1H2LYN2-F1
#
_cell.length_a   1.000
_cell.length_b   1.000
_cell.length_c   1.000
_cell.angle_alpha   90.00
_cell.angle_beta   90.00
_cell.angle_gamma   90.00
#
_symmetry.space_group_name_H-M   'P 1'
#
loop_
_entity.id
_entity.type
_entity.pdbx_description
1 polymer ?
#
loop_
_entity_poly.entity_id
_entity_poly.type
_entity_poly.pdbx_seq_one_letter_code
_entity_poly.pdbx_strand_id
1 'polypeptide(L)'
;MAGGVRGGPVGLDVGRATNAFLTDSYWRDLTAFTWNIKTVEGHEQISDMLTARLADTRPAGFATTEDATDDGDGVASAFISFETAVGRCEGHVRIRPDSDGTDRAWTLLTTMQELKDHEERRGPTRVLGAVHGSDPDTRSWAEKKADEELELGRTVQPYVLVIGGGQGGIALGARLRQLGVPSIVVDRHDRPGDQWRKRYSPCACTTRSGTTTSRTSLPGELAGVRSQGQDRRLARVLHQGHGGPLLEQDHLPVRRLRRGAGTLDRRDRP
;
A
#
# COMPACT_ATOMS: atom_id res chain seq x y z
N MET A 1 -20.89 4.89 -52.12
CA MET A 1 -20.87 6.11 -51.28
C MET A 1 -20.38 5.70 -49.90
N ALA A 2 -19.06 5.75 -49.68
CA ALA A 2 -18.44 5.38 -48.42
C ALA A 2 -18.59 6.55 -47.43
N GLY A 3 -19.46 6.40 -46.43
CA GLY A 3 -19.61 7.36 -45.34
C GLY A 3 -18.54 7.11 -44.28
N GLY A 4 -17.46 7.90 -44.33
CA GLY A 4 -16.42 7.90 -43.31
C GLY A 4 -16.94 8.40 -41.98
N VAL A 5 -16.90 7.55 -40.96
CA VAL A 5 -17.07 7.96 -39.56
C VAL A 5 -15.80 8.70 -39.15
N ARG A 6 -15.88 10.03 -39.13
CA ARG A 6 -14.82 10.89 -38.60
C ARG A 6 -14.77 10.68 -37.08
N GLY A 7 -13.67 10.11 -36.59
CA GLY A 7 -13.37 10.07 -35.16
C GLY A 7 -13.26 11.48 -34.61
N GLY A 8 -14.25 11.87 -33.81
CA GLY A 8 -14.16 13.05 -32.96
C GLY A 8 -13.12 12.84 -31.85
N PRO A 9 -12.67 13.92 -31.17
CA PRO A 9 -11.78 13.79 -30.03
C PRO A 9 -12.43 12.87 -29.00
N VAL A 10 -11.67 11.88 -28.51
CA VAL A 10 -12.13 10.91 -27.49
C VAL A 10 -12.35 11.69 -26.19
N GLY A 11 -13.54 12.28 -26.07
CA GLY A 11 -13.97 13.03 -24.90
C GLY A 11 -14.17 12.10 -23.72
N LEU A 12 -13.88 12.62 -22.54
CA LEU A 12 -14.07 11.99 -21.24
C LEU A 12 -15.57 11.74 -21.00
N ASP A 13 -16.10 10.61 -21.47
CA ASP A 13 -17.52 10.27 -21.33
C ASP A 13 -17.76 9.43 -20.07
N VAL A 14 -18.03 10.12 -18.97
CA VAL A 14 -18.34 9.51 -17.67
C VAL A 14 -19.60 8.67 -17.76
N GLY A 15 -20.63 9.11 -18.49
CA GLY A 15 -21.89 8.38 -18.60
C GLY A 15 -21.71 7.03 -19.28
N ARG A 16 -20.99 7.01 -20.40
CA ARG A 16 -20.65 5.77 -21.10
C ARG A 16 -19.78 4.85 -20.25
N ALA A 17 -18.80 5.39 -19.53
CA ALA A 17 -17.93 4.60 -18.66
C ALA A 17 -18.71 3.98 -17.50
N THR A 18 -19.56 4.74 -16.81
CA THR A 18 -20.40 4.25 -15.71
C THR A 18 -21.38 3.17 -16.21
N ASN A 19 -21.97 3.36 -17.40
CA ASN A 19 -22.87 2.38 -18.00
C ASN A 19 -22.18 1.05 -18.40
N ALA A 20 -20.85 0.99 -18.46
CA ALA A 20 -20.13 -0.26 -18.69
C ALA A 20 -20.14 -1.19 -17.45
N PHE A 21 -20.59 -0.70 -16.29
CA PHE A 21 -20.69 -1.47 -15.06
C PHE A 21 -22.12 -1.94 -14.80
N LEU A 22 -22.27 -2.99 -14.00
CA LEU A 22 -23.56 -3.38 -13.41
C LEU A 22 -24.01 -2.39 -12.34
N THR A 23 -25.30 -2.38 -12.01
CA THR A 23 -25.83 -1.56 -10.93
C THR A 23 -25.27 -1.96 -9.56
N ASP A 24 -25.00 -3.25 -9.35
CA ASP A 24 -24.40 -3.82 -8.13
C ASP A 24 -22.89 -4.07 -8.27
N SER A 25 -22.19 -3.13 -8.92
CA SER A 25 -20.76 -3.24 -9.20
C SER A 25 -19.87 -2.68 -8.10
N TYR A 26 -18.63 -3.17 -8.08
CA TYR A 26 -17.59 -2.74 -7.16
C TYR A 26 -16.32 -2.37 -7.92
N TRP A 27 -15.77 -1.20 -7.65
CA TRP A 27 -14.46 -0.83 -8.16
C TRP A 27 -13.52 -0.54 -7.01
N ARG A 28 -12.50 -1.39 -6.86
CA ARG A 28 -11.37 -1.18 -5.94
C ARG A 28 -10.21 -0.53 -6.67
N ASP A 29 -9.89 0.69 -6.30
CA ASP A 29 -8.73 1.41 -6.79
C ASP A 29 -7.58 1.37 -5.77
N LEU A 30 -6.43 0.89 -6.21
CA LEU A 30 -5.15 0.96 -5.50
C LEU A 30 -4.28 2.01 -6.19
N THR A 31 -4.58 3.27 -5.90
CA THR A 31 -3.83 4.47 -6.29
C THR A 31 -3.81 4.85 -7.77
N ALA A 32 -4.40 4.08 -8.68
CA ALA A 32 -4.36 4.37 -10.11
C ALA A 32 -5.20 5.60 -10.50
N PHE A 33 -6.37 5.78 -9.89
CA PHE A 33 -7.27 6.91 -10.16
C PHE A 33 -7.30 7.92 -9.01
N THR A 34 -7.33 7.42 -7.78
CA THR A 34 -7.64 8.22 -6.59
C THR A 34 -6.41 8.62 -5.78
N TRP A 35 -5.23 8.08 -6.11
CA TRP A 35 -4.02 8.16 -5.28
C TRP A 35 -4.23 7.63 -3.85
N ASN A 36 -5.26 6.81 -3.65
CA ASN A 36 -5.60 6.20 -2.37
C ASN A 36 -6.02 4.74 -2.58
N ILE A 37 -6.18 4.01 -1.47
CA ILE A 37 -6.84 2.71 -1.45
C ILE A 37 -8.32 2.97 -1.20
N LYS A 38 -9.12 2.95 -2.27
CA LYS A 38 -10.55 3.26 -2.21
C LYS A 38 -11.37 2.17 -2.91
N THR A 39 -12.47 1.77 -2.28
CA THR A 39 -13.53 1.01 -2.96
C THR A 39 -14.70 1.94 -3.22
N VAL A 40 -15.24 1.93 -4.43
CA VAL A 40 -16.49 2.59 -4.81
C VAL A 40 -17.51 1.55 -5.23
N GLU A 41 -18.76 1.81 -4.91
CA GLU A 41 -19.86 0.86 -5.07
C GLU A 41 -21.00 1.50 -5.88
N GLY A 42 -21.42 0.79 -6.93
CA GLY A 42 -22.51 1.20 -7.82
C GLY A 42 -22.19 2.40 -8.71
N HIS A 43 -23.15 2.71 -9.58
CA HIS A 43 -23.00 3.73 -10.62
C HIS A 43 -22.77 5.14 -10.08
N GLU A 44 -23.45 5.52 -9.00
CA GLU A 44 -23.34 6.87 -8.42
C GLU A 44 -21.90 7.16 -7.99
N GLN A 45 -21.31 6.28 -7.18
CA GLN A 45 -19.95 6.49 -6.68
C GLN A 45 -18.88 6.34 -7.77
N ILE A 46 -19.12 5.48 -8.75
CA ILE A 46 -18.24 5.34 -9.94
C ILE A 46 -18.27 6.63 -10.76
N SER A 47 -19.46 7.15 -11.04
CA SER A 47 -19.65 8.40 -11.79
C SER A 47 -19.00 9.58 -11.09
N ASP A 48 -19.17 9.70 -9.76
CA ASP A 48 -18.55 10.77 -8.97
C ASP A 48 -17.02 10.68 -9.00
N MET A 49 -16.48 9.47 -8.82
CA MET A 49 -15.04 9.25 -8.87
C MET A 49 -14.47 9.60 -10.25
N LEU A 50 -15.11 9.15 -11.33
CA LEU A 50 -14.70 9.44 -12.70
C LEU A 50 -14.80 10.94 -12.98
N THR A 51 -15.90 11.59 -12.61
CA THR A 51 -16.06 13.04 -12.75
C THR A 51 -14.93 13.81 -12.04
N ALA A 52 -14.54 13.35 -10.85
CA ALA A 52 -13.51 14.01 -10.05
C ALA A 52 -12.07 13.76 -10.52
N ARG A 53 -11.79 12.62 -11.18
CA ARG A 53 -10.40 12.16 -11.45
C ARG A 53 -10.04 12.03 -12.92
N LEU A 54 -10.99 11.75 -13.80
CA LEU A 54 -10.70 11.31 -15.18
C LEU A 54 -9.92 12.35 -16.01
N ALA A 55 -10.15 13.65 -15.75
CA ALA A 55 -9.44 14.75 -16.43
C ALA A 55 -7.93 14.78 -16.15
N ASP A 56 -7.53 14.38 -14.94
CA ASP A 56 -6.13 14.35 -14.50
C ASP A 56 -5.50 12.97 -14.75
N THR A 57 -6.25 11.89 -14.47
CA THR A 57 -5.78 10.51 -14.65
C THR A 57 -5.52 10.19 -16.12
N ARG A 58 -6.38 10.64 -17.03
CA ARG A 58 -6.29 10.41 -18.49
C ARG A 58 -5.90 8.96 -18.86
N PRO A 59 -6.67 7.96 -18.39
CA PRO A 59 -6.33 6.57 -18.62
C PRO A 59 -6.46 6.23 -20.12
N ALA A 60 -5.50 5.48 -20.65
CA ALA A 60 -5.44 5.11 -22.06
C ALA A 60 -4.75 3.75 -22.25
N GLY A 61 -4.92 3.17 -23.45
CA GLY A 61 -4.20 1.95 -23.85
C GLY A 61 -4.65 0.69 -23.13
N PHE A 62 -5.92 0.60 -22.73
CA PHE A 62 -6.47 -0.61 -22.12
C PHE A 62 -6.31 -1.82 -23.06
N ALA A 63 -5.64 -2.87 -22.56
CA ALA A 63 -5.44 -4.13 -23.26
C ALA A 63 -5.48 -5.30 -22.26
N THR A 64 -5.98 -6.45 -22.69
CA THR A 64 -5.88 -7.68 -21.90
C THR A 64 -4.42 -8.18 -21.91
N THR A 65 -3.90 -8.56 -20.75
CA THR A 65 -2.53 -9.11 -20.63
C THR A 65 -2.48 -10.61 -20.90
N GLU A 66 -3.62 -11.27 -20.81
CA GLU A 66 -3.82 -12.69 -21.08
C GLU A 66 -5.23 -12.93 -21.61
N ASP A 67 -5.50 -14.16 -22.04
CA ASP A 67 -6.83 -14.54 -22.49
C ASP A 67 -7.83 -14.50 -21.33
N ALA A 68 -9.06 -14.05 -21.62
CA ALA A 68 -10.11 -14.05 -20.63
C ALA A 68 -10.42 -15.49 -20.17
N THR A 69 -10.60 -15.66 -18.86
CA THR A 69 -10.95 -16.93 -18.23
C THR A 69 -12.45 -16.95 -17.94
N ASP A 70 -13.09 -18.09 -18.20
CA ASP A 70 -14.44 -18.36 -17.72
C ASP A 70 -14.35 -18.86 -16.27
N ASP A 71 -14.84 -18.05 -15.33
CA ASP A 71 -14.88 -18.37 -13.90
C ASP A 71 -16.07 -19.31 -13.55
N GLY A 72 -16.92 -19.64 -14.53
CA GLY A 72 -18.19 -20.31 -14.33
C GLY A 72 -19.34 -19.34 -13.99
N ASP A 73 -20.56 -19.86 -13.96
CA ASP A 73 -21.78 -19.09 -13.63
C ASP A 73 -22.01 -17.85 -14.52
N GLY A 74 -21.50 -17.87 -15.75
CA GLY A 74 -21.61 -16.75 -16.70
C GLY A 74 -20.69 -15.57 -16.37
N VAL A 75 -19.65 -15.78 -15.55
CA VAL A 75 -18.67 -14.76 -15.21
C VAL A 75 -17.39 -14.98 -16.02
N ALA A 76 -16.97 -13.96 -16.77
CA ALA A 76 -15.66 -13.95 -17.39
C ALA A 76 -14.72 -12.98 -16.66
N SER A 77 -13.47 -13.39 -16.46
CA SER A 77 -12.43 -12.61 -15.80
C SER A 77 -11.25 -12.36 -16.73
N ALA A 78 -10.61 -11.20 -16.61
CA ALA A 78 -9.42 -10.88 -17.39
C ALA A 78 -8.51 -9.93 -16.61
N PHE A 79 -7.21 -10.16 -16.73
CA PHE A 79 -6.21 -9.18 -16.34
C PHE A 79 -6.01 -8.17 -17.47
N ILE A 80 -5.93 -6.91 -17.09
CA ILE A 80 -5.80 -5.79 -18.01
C ILE A 80 -4.56 -4.97 -17.66
N SER A 81 -3.97 -4.36 -18.67
CA SER A 81 -2.95 -3.33 -18.54
C SER A 81 -3.46 -2.04 -19.15
N PHE A 82 -3.05 -0.92 -18.58
CA PHE A 82 -3.34 0.40 -19.10
C PHE A 82 -2.32 1.40 -18.56
N GLU A 83 -2.30 2.60 -19.12
CA GLU A 83 -1.49 3.69 -18.59
C GLU A 83 -2.36 4.87 -18.19
N THR A 84 -1.87 5.64 -17.22
CA THR A 84 -2.40 6.95 -16.85
C THR A 84 -1.42 8.03 -17.31
N ALA A 85 -1.77 9.30 -17.08
CA ALA A 85 -0.88 10.43 -17.33
C ALA A 85 0.47 10.29 -16.60
N VAL A 86 0.49 9.66 -15.41
CA VAL A 86 1.64 9.64 -14.50
C VAL A 86 2.22 8.26 -14.23
N GLY A 87 1.53 7.17 -14.58
CA GLY A 87 1.96 5.82 -14.19
C GLY A 87 1.49 4.72 -15.12
N ARG A 88 2.14 3.56 -15.01
CA ARG A 88 1.71 2.30 -15.65
C ARG A 88 0.91 1.47 -14.67
N CYS A 89 -0.17 0.90 -15.16
CA CYS A 89 -1.18 0.29 -14.33
C CYS A 89 -1.57 -1.09 -14.84
N GLU A 90 -2.01 -1.91 -13.90
CA GLU A 90 -2.67 -3.17 -14.16
C GLU A 90 -4.07 -3.14 -13.54
N GLY A 91 -4.86 -4.11 -13.91
CA GLY A 91 -6.16 -4.30 -13.32
C GLY A 91 -6.67 -5.71 -13.52
N HIS A 92 -7.77 -5.99 -12.85
CA HIS A 92 -8.49 -7.23 -12.99
C HIS A 92 -9.97 -6.90 -13.11
N VAL A 93 -10.57 -7.28 -14.23
CA VAL A 93 -11.98 -7.04 -14.50
C VAL A 93 -12.72 -8.37 -14.50
N ARG A 94 -13.91 -8.37 -13.89
CA ARG A 94 -14.85 -9.49 -13.98
C ARG A 94 -16.13 -8.95 -14.56
N ILE A 95 -16.60 -9.57 -15.63
CA ILE A 95 -17.82 -9.22 -16.36
C ILE A 95 -18.83 -10.36 -16.24
N ARG A 96 -20.12 -10.00 -16.27
CA ARG A 96 -21.23 -10.96 -16.36
C ARG A 96 -22.40 -10.29 -17.09
N PRO A 97 -23.31 -11.06 -17.69
CA PRO A 97 -24.48 -10.50 -18.36
C PRO A 97 -25.40 -9.80 -17.36
N ASP A 98 -25.89 -8.62 -17.73
CA ASP A 98 -26.98 -7.93 -17.05
C ASP A 98 -28.34 -8.55 -17.44
N SER A 99 -29.42 -8.09 -16.83
CA SER A 99 -30.81 -8.45 -17.11
C SER A 99 -31.23 -8.25 -18.58
N ASP A 100 -30.55 -7.37 -19.32
CA ASP A 100 -30.76 -7.12 -20.75
C ASP A 100 -29.90 -8.03 -21.67
N GLY A 101 -29.07 -8.91 -21.09
CA GLY A 101 -28.15 -9.79 -21.80
C GLY A 101 -26.84 -9.12 -22.24
N THR A 102 -26.63 -7.85 -21.90
CA THR A 102 -25.37 -7.13 -22.19
C THR A 102 -24.34 -7.45 -21.13
N ASP A 103 -23.13 -7.82 -21.54
CA ASP A 103 -22.01 -8.02 -20.62
C ASP A 103 -21.56 -6.69 -20.02
N ARG A 104 -21.53 -6.63 -18.69
CA ARG A 104 -21.09 -5.45 -17.94
C ARG A 104 -20.13 -5.84 -16.83
N ALA A 105 -19.27 -4.91 -16.44
CA ALA A 105 -18.32 -5.11 -15.36
C ALA A 105 -19.05 -5.24 -14.01
N TRP A 106 -18.86 -6.38 -13.36
CA TRP A 106 -19.30 -6.62 -11.99
C TRP A 106 -18.25 -6.12 -10.99
N THR A 107 -16.99 -6.46 -11.21
CA THR A 107 -15.89 -5.96 -10.37
C THR A 107 -14.74 -5.45 -11.20
N LEU A 108 -14.15 -4.33 -10.79
CA LEU A 108 -12.91 -3.81 -11.34
C LEU A 108 -11.90 -3.56 -10.24
N LEU A 109 -10.70 -4.10 -10.40
CA LEU A 109 -9.53 -3.73 -9.63
C LEU A 109 -8.62 -2.91 -10.54
N THR A 110 -8.16 -1.75 -10.07
CA THR A 110 -7.10 -0.98 -10.73
C THR A 110 -5.93 -0.80 -9.78
N THR A 111 -4.72 -1.05 -10.25
CA THR A 111 -3.49 -0.94 -9.46
C THR A 111 -2.44 -0.16 -10.23
N MET A 112 -1.86 0.87 -9.61
CA MET A 112 -0.65 1.50 -10.17
C MET A 112 0.56 0.65 -9.79
N GLN A 113 1.32 0.23 -10.79
CA GLN A 113 2.52 -0.57 -10.59
C GLN A 113 3.76 0.31 -10.45
N GLU A 114 3.83 1.38 -11.24
CA GLU A 114 4.96 2.30 -11.25
C GLU A 114 4.58 3.70 -11.74
N LEU A 115 5.41 4.67 -11.35
CA LEU A 115 5.34 6.05 -11.81
C LEU A 115 6.30 6.25 -12.97
N LYS A 116 5.81 6.89 -14.04
CA LYS A 116 6.62 7.34 -15.17
C LYS A 116 7.70 8.30 -14.64
N ASP A 117 8.90 8.21 -15.21
CA ASP A 117 10.10 8.97 -14.81
C ASP A 117 10.64 8.67 -13.39
N HIS A 118 9.97 7.81 -12.61
CA HIS A 118 10.37 7.40 -11.27
C HIS A 118 10.37 5.87 -11.12
N GLU A 119 10.80 5.18 -12.18
CA GLU A 119 10.82 3.72 -12.26
C GLU A 119 11.83 3.13 -11.27
N GLU A 120 11.48 1.97 -10.71
CA GLU A 120 12.40 1.25 -9.84
C GLU A 120 13.60 0.74 -10.66
N ARG A 121 14.80 1.09 -10.22
CA ARG A 121 16.05 0.61 -10.80
C ARG A 121 16.16 -0.92 -10.66
N ARG A 122 15.87 -1.65 -11.73
CA ARG A 122 15.88 -3.12 -11.80
C ARG A 122 16.85 -3.63 -12.87
N GLY A 123 17.34 -4.87 -12.70
CA GLY A 123 18.21 -5.52 -13.67
C GLY A 123 19.48 -4.70 -13.96
N PRO A 124 19.76 -4.32 -15.22
CA PRO A 124 20.96 -3.54 -15.58
C PRO A 124 21.06 -2.17 -14.90
N THR A 125 19.93 -1.54 -14.54
CA THR A 125 19.93 -0.21 -13.88
C THR A 125 19.96 -0.30 -12.36
N ARG A 126 19.90 -1.53 -11.80
CA ARG A 126 19.98 -1.78 -10.35
C ARG A 126 21.30 -1.21 -9.81
N VAL A 127 21.21 -0.46 -8.72
CA VAL A 127 22.39 0.04 -8.02
C VAL A 127 23.22 -1.15 -7.53
N LEU A 128 24.44 -1.25 -8.03
CA LEU A 128 25.41 -2.27 -7.61
C LEU A 128 25.80 -1.99 -6.14
N GLY A 129 25.72 -3.01 -5.30
CA GLY A 129 25.98 -2.86 -3.86
C GLY A 129 27.43 -2.53 -3.55
N ALA A 130 28.36 -3.37 -4.00
CA ALA A 130 29.80 -3.13 -3.90
C ALA A 130 30.35 -2.86 -5.29
N VAL A 131 30.68 -1.60 -5.58
CA VAL A 131 31.41 -1.22 -6.79
C VAL A 131 32.85 -1.69 -6.62
N HIS A 132 33.23 -2.80 -7.23
CA HIS A 132 34.62 -3.20 -7.36
C HIS A 132 35.19 -2.47 -8.58
N GLY A 133 35.73 -1.27 -8.38
CA GLY A 133 36.33 -0.45 -9.43
C GLY A 133 36.77 0.93 -8.94
N SER A 134 37.47 1.69 -9.78
CA SER A 134 37.76 3.11 -9.54
C SER A 134 36.49 3.95 -9.66
N ASP A 135 35.76 4.07 -8.56
CA ASP A 135 34.77 5.13 -8.37
C ASP A 135 35.54 6.47 -8.23
N PRO A 136 35.17 7.54 -8.94
CA PRO A 136 35.73 8.88 -8.70
C PRO A 136 35.47 9.38 -7.27
N ASP A 137 34.47 8.84 -6.57
CA ASP A 137 34.25 9.08 -5.14
C ASP A 137 34.95 7.99 -4.30
N THR A 138 36.12 8.34 -3.74
CA THR A 138 36.97 7.45 -2.94
C THR A 138 36.40 7.12 -1.55
N ARG A 139 35.27 7.72 -1.16
CA ARG A 139 34.67 7.46 0.16
C ARG A 139 34.13 6.03 0.24
N SER A 140 34.48 5.35 1.32
CA SER A 140 33.92 4.07 1.70
C SER A 140 32.41 4.19 1.95
N TRP A 141 31.71 3.06 1.88
CA TRP A 141 30.28 3.00 2.23
C TRP A 141 30.01 3.50 3.66
N ALA A 142 30.93 3.22 4.59
CA ALA A 142 30.81 3.67 5.97
C ALA A 142 30.90 5.20 6.10
N GLU A 143 31.80 5.84 5.35
CA GLU A 143 31.92 7.30 5.28
C GLU A 143 30.69 7.92 4.62
N LYS A 144 30.24 7.40 3.47
CA LYS A 144 29.02 7.86 2.79
C LYS A 144 27.80 7.78 3.71
N LYS A 145 27.70 6.70 4.49
CA LYS A 145 26.62 6.52 5.49
C LYS A 145 26.74 7.50 6.66
N ALA A 146 27.96 7.76 7.15
CA ALA A 146 28.20 8.70 8.24
C ALA A 146 27.89 10.15 7.83
N ASP A 147 28.27 10.54 6.61
CA ASP A 147 27.95 11.84 6.01
C ASP A 147 26.42 12.02 5.88
N GLU A 148 25.75 11.03 5.27
CA GLU A 148 24.28 11.01 5.14
C GLU A 148 23.60 11.20 6.50
N GLU A 149 24.12 10.58 7.54
CA GLU A 149 23.58 10.60 8.89
C GLU A 149 23.85 11.89 9.68
N LEU A 150 24.93 12.60 9.33
CA LEU A 150 25.22 13.94 9.83
C LEU A 150 24.30 14.98 9.19
N GLU A 151 24.09 14.86 7.88
CA GLU A 151 23.38 15.84 7.07
C GLU A 151 21.85 15.70 7.13
N LEU A 152 21.33 14.47 7.07
CA LEU A 152 19.90 14.21 6.95
C LEU A 152 19.12 14.62 8.22
N GLY A 153 18.10 15.45 8.04
CA GLY A 153 17.32 16.08 9.11
C GLY A 153 17.97 17.34 9.71
N ARG A 154 19.20 17.71 9.29
CA ARG A 154 19.89 18.93 9.72
C ARG A 154 20.08 19.89 8.56
N THR A 155 21.02 19.59 7.68
CA THR A 155 21.34 20.39 6.49
C THR A 155 20.51 19.95 5.29
N VAL A 156 20.19 18.66 5.19
CA VAL A 156 19.32 18.10 4.15
C VAL A 156 18.02 17.63 4.79
N GLN A 157 16.91 18.27 4.46
CA GLN A 157 15.60 17.87 5.00
C GLN A 157 15.05 16.66 4.24
N PRO A 158 14.51 15.63 4.93
CA PRO A 158 13.90 14.51 4.27
C PRO A 158 12.59 14.92 3.60
N TYR A 159 12.28 14.29 2.47
CA TYR A 159 10.98 14.44 1.81
C TYR A 159 9.90 13.61 2.53
N VAL A 160 10.29 12.46 3.09
CA VAL A 160 9.37 11.54 3.76
C VAL A 160 9.81 11.24 5.20
N LEU A 161 8.89 11.39 6.15
CA LEU A 161 9.04 10.89 7.52
C LEU A 161 8.19 9.63 7.71
N VAL A 162 8.85 8.50 7.94
CA VAL A 162 8.19 7.23 8.25
C VAL A 162 8.14 7.05 9.76
N ILE A 163 6.95 6.96 10.33
CA ILE A 163 6.74 6.75 11.76
C ILE A 163 6.53 5.26 12.03
N GLY A 164 7.45 4.65 12.77
CA GLY A 164 7.47 3.24 13.16
C GLY A 164 8.48 2.42 12.35
N GLY A 165 9.59 2.03 12.99
CA GLY A 165 10.63 1.13 12.48
C GLY A 165 10.34 -0.35 12.68
N GLY A 166 9.07 -0.75 12.55
CA GLY A 166 8.69 -2.16 12.46
C GLY A 166 9.00 -2.77 11.07
N GLN A 167 8.53 -3.99 10.81
CA GLN A 167 8.75 -4.64 9.50
C GLN A 167 8.22 -3.81 8.32
N GLY A 168 7.08 -3.14 8.48
CA GLY A 168 6.48 -2.31 7.43
C GLY A 168 7.28 -1.02 7.18
N GLY A 169 7.64 -0.29 8.23
CA GLY A 169 8.37 0.98 8.06
C GLY A 169 9.81 0.79 7.61
N ILE A 170 10.49 -0.28 8.05
CA ILE A 170 11.82 -0.63 7.53
C ILE A 170 11.73 -1.01 6.05
N ALA A 171 10.75 -1.82 5.66
CA ALA A 171 10.54 -2.19 4.25
C ALA A 171 10.25 -0.96 3.39
N LEU A 172 9.39 -0.05 3.86
CA LEU A 172 9.09 1.21 3.16
C LEU A 172 10.34 2.10 3.04
N GLY A 173 11.10 2.29 4.12
CA GLY A 173 12.35 3.06 4.09
C GLY A 173 13.37 2.48 3.12
N ALA A 174 13.51 1.16 3.06
CA ALA A 174 14.38 0.50 2.08
C ALA A 174 13.91 0.73 0.64
N ARG A 175 12.60 0.72 0.38
CA ARG A 175 12.03 1.03 -0.94
C ARG A 175 12.23 2.49 -1.33
N LEU A 176 11.98 3.43 -0.44
CA LEU A 176 12.22 4.86 -0.67
C LEU A 176 13.70 5.12 -0.99
N ARG A 177 14.62 4.45 -0.27
CA ARG A 177 16.07 4.53 -0.56
C ARG A 177 16.42 3.99 -1.94
N GLN A 178 15.80 2.90 -2.39
CA GLN A 178 16.00 2.36 -3.75
C GLN A 178 15.50 3.30 -4.85
N LEU A 179 14.41 4.04 -4.57
CA LEU A 179 13.86 5.07 -5.45
C LEU A 179 14.63 6.40 -5.38
N GLY A 180 15.63 6.52 -4.50
CA GLY A 180 16.39 7.75 -4.30
C GLY A 180 15.60 8.86 -3.60
N VAL A 181 14.52 8.52 -2.88
CA VAL A 181 13.70 9.49 -2.14
C VAL A 181 14.29 9.70 -0.74
N PRO A 182 14.74 10.92 -0.38
CA PRO A 182 15.28 11.21 0.94
C PRO A 182 14.22 10.95 2.02
N SER A 183 14.50 10.02 2.93
CA SER A 183 13.54 9.61 3.96
C SER A 183 14.20 9.30 5.29
N ILE A 184 13.49 9.58 6.39
CA ILE A 184 13.89 9.20 7.74
C ILE A 184 12.84 8.26 8.32
N VAL A 185 13.28 7.14 8.90
CA VAL A 185 12.43 6.23 9.68
C VAL A 185 12.69 6.49 11.16
N VAL A 186 11.64 6.87 11.90
CA VAL A 186 11.71 7.07 13.36
C VAL A 186 10.97 5.96 14.08
N ASP A 187 11.54 5.39 15.13
CA ASP A 187 10.88 4.43 16.01
C ASP A 187 10.98 4.88 17.46
N ARG A 188 10.04 4.41 18.30
CA ARG A 188 10.08 4.65 19.74
C ARG A 188 11.12 3.80 20.44
N HIS A 189 11.37 2.60 19.92
CA HIS A 189 12.34 1.68 20.50
C HIS A 189 13.73 1.97 19.99
N ASP A 190 14.67 1.53 20.80
CA ASP A 190 16.08 1.61 20.49
C ASP A 190 16.38 0.80 19.22
N ARG A 191 16.20 -0.52 19.22
CA ARG A 191 16.72 -1.36 18.12
C ARG A 191 15.61 -1.88 17.20
N PRO A 192 15.89 -2.06 15.89
CA PRO A 192 15.05 -2.85 15.00
C PRO A 192 14.66 -4.19 15.61
N GLY A 193 13.37 -4.50 15.50
CA GLY A 193 12.81 -5.73 16.05
C GLY A 193 12.59 -5.73 17.56
N ASP A 194 12.90 -4.63 18.29
CA ASP A 194 12.55 -4.52 19.71
C ASP A 194 11.03 -4.62 19.95
N GLN A 195 10.22 -4.20 18.96
CA GLN A 195 8.77 -4.43 18.94
C GLN A 195 8.40 -5.91 19.16
N TRP A 196 9.24 -6.84 18.69
CA TRP A 196 9.05 -8.28 18.84
C TRP A 196 9.79 -8.81 20.08
N ARG A 197 11.00 -8.32 20.36
CA ARG A 197 11.80 -8.77 21.53
C ARG A 197 11.17 -8.39 22.87
N LYS A 198 10.40 -7.29 22.91
CA LYS A 198 9.75 -6.78 24.13
C LYS A 198 8.34 -7.34 24.35
N ARG A 199 7.85 -8.25 23.48
CA ARG A 199 6.58 -8.96 23.71
C ARG A 199 6.76 -10.08 24.73
N TYR A 200 5.72 -10.32 25.52
CA TYR A 200 5.66 -11.37 26.54
C TYR A 200 5.90 -12.76 25.92
N SER A 201 6.55 -13.65 26.67
CA SER A 201 6.81 -15.03 26.24
C SER A 201 5.55 -15.92 26.38
N PRO A 202 5.17 -16.78 25.41
CA PRO A 202 5.81 -17.05 24.11
C PRO A 202 4.97 -16.56 22.93
N CYS A 203 5.37 -15.45 22.29
CA CYS A 203 4.86 -15.09 20.97
C CYS A 203 5.67 -15.83 19.89
N ALA A 204 5.06 -16.82 19.24
CA ALA A 204 5.62 -17.50 18.07
C ALA A 204 4.86 -17.09 16.81
N CYS A 205 5.56 -17.00 15.66
CA CYS A 205 4.91 -16.84 14.37
C CYS A 205 4.12 -18.12 14.06
N THR A 206 2.82 -17.99 13.78
CA THR A 206 1.94 -19.12 13.46
C THR A 206 2.04 -19.56 12.00
N THR A 207 2.61 -18.71 11.14
CA THR A 207 2.90 -19.05 9.76
C THR A 207 4.14 -19.94 9.71
N ARG A 208 4.01 -21.09 9.05
CA ARG A 208 5.12 -22.04 8.84
C ARG A 208 6.29 -21.31 8.21
N SER A 209 7.45 -21.32 8.87
CA SER A 209 8.69 -20.89 8.23
C SER A 209 8.95 -21.82 7.04
N GLY A 210 8.93 -21.27 5.82
CA GLY A 210 9.33 -22.01 4.62
C GLY A 210 10.72 -22.62 4.81
N THR A 211 10.87 -23.86 4.36
CA THR A 211 12.07 -24.69 4.52
C THR A 211 13.31 -24.06 3.89
N THR A 212 14.43 -24.17 4.60
CA THR A 212 15.82 -23.89 4.19
C THR A 212 16.22 -22.41 4.05
N THR A 213 16.64 -21.82 5.17
CA THR A 213 17.94 -21.16 5.21
C THR A 213 18.54 -21.45 6.58
N SER A 214 19.73 -22.03 6.56
CA SER A 214 20.55 -22.26 7.75
C SER A 214 20.66 -20.97 8.56
N ARG A 215 20.74 -21.15 9.87
CA ARG A 215 20.83 -20.11 10.90
C ARG A 215 22.14 -19.31 10.76
N THR A 216 22.26 -18.50 9.72
CA THR A 216 23.25 -17.44 9.63
C THR A 216 22.60 -16.20 10.20
N SER A 217 23.09 -15.77 11.36
CA SER A 217 22.77 -14.47 11.93
C SER A 217 22.84 -13.39 10.86
N LEU A 218 21.72 -12.70 10.59
CA LEU A 218 21.73 -11.48 9.80
C LEU A 218 22.67 -10.48 10.50
N PRO A 219 23.72 -9.99 9.85
CA PRO A 219 24.51 -8.88 10.36
C PRO A 219 23.58 -7.67 10.57
N GLY A 220 23.74 -6.96 11.67
CA GLY A 220 22.95 -5.75 12.01
C GLY A 220 23.13 -4.56 11.05
N GLU A 221 23.81 -4.75 9.92
CA GLU A 221 24.17 -3.69 8.97
C GLU A 221 23.10 -3.40 7.90
N LEU A 222 22.05 -4.22 7.78
CA LEU A 222 20.99 -4.03 6.79
C LEU A 222 19.82 -3.13 7.26
N ALA A 223 19.82 -2.67 8.51
CA ALA A 223 18.80 -1.76 9.02
C ALA A 223 19.44 -0.43 9.44
N GLY A 224 19.34 0.59 8.59
CA GLY A 224 19.63 1.97 8.93
C GLY A 224 18.57 2.58 9.87
N VAL A 225 18.31 1.91 10.99
CA VAL A 225 17.39 2.39 12.03
C VAL A 225 18.25 2.69 13.25
N ARG A 226 18.41 3.97 13.57
CA ARG A 226 19.07 4.37 14.81
C ARG A 226 18.13 4.15 16.00
N SER A 227 18.60 3.33 16.93
CA SER A 227 18.56 3.68 18.35
C SER A 227 19.57 4.79 18.55
N GLN A 228 19.14 5.92 19.07
CA GLN A 228 19.80 6.54 20.22
C GLN A 228 18.98 7.76 20.60
N GLY A 229 18.36 7.69 21.77
CA GLY A 229 17.68 8.82 22.35
C GLY A 229 18.65 9.97 22.57
N GLN A 230 18.30 11.15 22.05
CA GLN A 230 18.34 12.44 22.75
C GLN A 230 18.00 13.55 21.74
N ASP A 231 16.76 14.03 21.80
CA ASP A 231 16.55 15.44 22.06
C ASP A 231 15.19 15.65 22.76
N ARG A 232 15.23 15.85 24.08
CA ARG A 232 14.02 16.14 24.88
C ARG A 232 13.43 17.53 24.59
N ARG A 233 14.02 18.32 23.68
CA ARG A 233 13.50 19.65 23.30
C ARG A 233 12.49 19.60 22.15
N LEU A 234 12.55 18.63 21.24
CA LEU A 234 11.59 18.51 20.12
C LEU A 234 10.20 18.06 20.59
N ALA A 235 10.13 17.32 21.69
CA ALA A 235 8.86 16.93 22.33
C ALA A 235 8.10 18.11 22.97
N ARG A 236 8.70 19.30 23.08
CA ARG A 236 8.03 20.48 23.65
C ARG A 236 7.31 21.34 22.60
N VAL A 237 7.65 21.19 21.32
CA VAL A 237 7.06 21.98 20.23
C VAL A 237 5.71 21.40 19.75
N LEU A 238 5.41 20.15 20.08
CA LEU A 238 4.10 19.53 19.78
C LEU A 238 3.05 19.72 20.88
N HIS A 239 3.36 20.44 21.96
CA HIS A 239 2.44 20.66 23.08
C HIS A 239 1.82 22.06 23.17
N GLN A 240 2.07 22.91 22.17
CA GLN A 240 1.46 24.23 22.07
C GLN A 240 1.05 24.49 20.62
N GLY A 241 -0.19 24.12 20.26
CA GLY A 241 -0.73 24.35 18.93
C GLY A 241 -2.08 23.68 18.71
N HIS A 242 -3.13 24.29 19.24
CA HIS A 242 -4.54 24.19 18.83
C HIS A 242 -5.18 22.80 18.60
N GLY A 243 -5.87 22.34 19.65
CA GLY A 243 -6.94 21.36 19.55
C GLY A 243 -7.71 21.36 20.88
N GLY A 244 -8.76 22.18 20.98
CA GLY A 244 -9.66 22.18 22.13
C GLY A 244 -10.37 20.83 22.30
N PRO A 245 -10.81 20.49 23.52
CA PRO A 245 -11.31 19.16 23.86
C PRO A 245 -12.74 18.97 23.34
N LEU A 246 -12.97 17.85 22.65
CA LEU A 246 -14.31 17.34 22.38
C LEU A 246 -14.44 15.96 23.05
N LEU A 247 -15.51 15.85 23.84
CA LEU A 247 -16.10 14.63 24.40
C LEU A 247 -15.53 14.15 25.74
N GLU A 248 -15.95 14.87 26.78
CA GLU A 248 -16.34 14.31 28.07
C GLU A 248 -17.59 13.42 27.86
N GLN A 249 -17.49 12.12 28.14
CA GLN A 249 -18.64 11.25 28.40
C GLN A 249 -18.30 10.25 29.50
N ASP A 250 -19.31 10.05 30.35
CA ASP A 250 -19.23 9.59 31.72
C ASP A 250 -18.86 8.12 31.95
N HIS A 251 -18.24 7.96 33.12
CA HIS A 251 -18.13 6.80 33.98
C HIS A 251 -19.25 5.74 33.87
N LEU A 252 -18.88 4.47 33.60
CA LEU A 252 -19.63 3.30 34.05
C LEU A 252 -18.69 2.21 34.60
N PRO A 253 -19.02 1.53 35.72
CA PRO A 253 -18.12 0.64 36.44
C PRO A 253 -18.07 -0.79 35.88
N VAL A 254 -16.86 -1.35 35.81
CA VAL A 254 -16.56 -2.74 35.42
C VAL A 254 -17.09 -3.73 36.47
N ARG A 255 -18.09 -4.54 36.13
CA ARG A 255 -18.61 -5.63 36.97
C ARG A 255 -17.91 -6.95 36.63
N ARG A 256 -17.26 -7.56 37.64
CA ARG A 256 -16.61 -8.89 37.57
C ARG A 256 -17.62 -9.99 37.22
N LEU A 257 -17.37 -10.75 36.15
CA LEU A 257 -18.04 -12.02 35.87
C LEU A 257 -17.36 -13.16 36.66
N ARG A 258 -18.10 -13.76 37.61
CA ARG A 258 -17.74 -15.03 38.27
C ARG A 258 -18.10 -16.20 37.36
N ARG A 259 -17.17 -17.15 37.19
CA ARG A 259 -17.43 -18.48 36.60
C ARG A 259 -18.32 -19.30 37.54
N GLY A 260 -19.47 -19.77 37.07
CA GLY A 260 -20.26 -20.81 37.70
C GLY A 260 -20.20 -22.08 36.86
N ALA A 261 -19.55 -23.13 37.37
CA ALA A 261 -19.66 -24.48 36.84
C ALA A 261 -20.84 -25.16 37.56
N GLY A 262 -21.89 -25.51 36.80
CA GLY A 262 -23.07 -26.23 37.28
C GLY A 262 -22.90 -27.74 37.13
N THR A 263 -23.18 -28.45 38.21
CA THR A 263 -23.21 -29.90 38.37
C THR A 263 -24.37 -30.53 37.58
N LEU A 264 -24.10 -31.60 36.82
CA LEU A 264 -25.12 -32.44 36.19
C LEU A 264 -25.59 -33.52 37.19
N ASP A 265 -26.86 -33.48 37.58
CA ASP A 265 -27.53 -34.52 38.35
C ASP A 265 -28.25 -35.50 37.40
N ARG A 266 -27.95 -36.79 37.55
CA ARG A 266 -28.61 -37.92 36.87
C ARG A 266 -29.80 -38.33 37.71
N ARG A 267 -31.02 -38.32 37.17
CA ARG A 267 -32.07 -39.27 37.59
C ARG A 267 -32.96 -39.69 36.43
N ASP A 268 -33.16 -41.01 36.42
CA ASP A 268 -34.00 -41.81 35.55
C ASP A 268 -35.48 -41.42 35.59
N ARG A 269 -36.16 -41.77 34.50
CA ARG A 269 -37.61 -42.00 34.42
C ARG A 269 -37.83 -43.35 33.71
N PRO A 270 -38.97 -44.01 33.96
CA PRO A 270 -39.11 -45.44 34.22
C PRO A 270 -38.80 -46.36 33.04
#